data_AF-A0A524A369-F1
#
_entry.id   AF-A0A524A369-F1
#
_cell.length_a   1.000
_cell.length_b   1.000
_cell.length_c   1.000
_cell.angle_alpha   90.00
_cell.angle_beta   90.00
_cell.angle_gamma   90.00
#
_symmetry.space_group_name_H-M   'P 1'
#
loop_
_entity.id
_entity.type
_entity.pdbx_description
1 polymer ?
#
loop_
_entity_poly.entity_id
_entity_poly.type
_entity_poly.pdbx_seq_one_letter_code
_entity_poly.pdbx_strand_id
1 'polypeptide(L)'
;MAKKAKHLEVQGRHIYNSEIEVCPHCEMPLRARPHYQWRKTVQQLDGAVYVASRAKECVYPECAYQGQPYSSAAAQMVTVPECTYGLDVIAQIGWWRDREHLNRQQIHSRLEGRGIQISERQVDHLYARYQVLIGCAERLERERVEEVVKERGGLMVGLDGLEPEGASEQLWVVREVQTDRILVAGWLPRVNHKTLKALLKPVVDMGLPILATVSDKQGCVRKALQEVWPDVPHQWCQSHYLGHATRPIYNYDSALKAEMRKTIRREIRERMGDVLSGSDETGFSPSVGDGAGSR
;
A
#
# COMPACT_ATOMS: atom_id res chain seq x y z
N MET A 1 1.94 -24.38 13.28
CA MET A 1 3.41 -24.21 13.36
C MET A 1 3.79 -23.81 14.77
N ALA A 2 4.69 -24.55 15.41
CA ALA A 2 5.19 -24.22 16.74
C ALA A 2 5.94 -22.87 16.71
N LYS A 3 5.74 -22.04 17.75
CA LYS A 3 6.51 -20.79 17.90
C LYS A 3 7.97 -21.16 18.17
N LYS A 4 8.85 -20.99 17.18
CA LYS A 4 10.29 -21.11 17.38
C LYS A 4 10.77 -19.89 18.15
N ALA A 5 11.50 -20.10 19.24
CA ALA A 5 12.14 -19.01 19.97
C ALA A 5 13.14 -18.32 19.04
N LYS A 6 13.15 -16.98 19.04
CA LYS A 6 14.13 -16.21 18.29
C LYS A 6 15.42 -16.15 19.07
N HIS A 7 16.54 -16.41 18.40
CA HIS A 7 17.87 -16.31 18.96
C HIS A 7 18.56 -15.11 18.30
N LEU A 8 18.44 -13.94 18.92
CA LEU A 8 18.99 -12.70 18.38
C LEU A 8 20.32 -12.38 19.05
N GLU A 9 21.37 -12.24 18.24
CA GLU A 9 22.65 -11.70 18.69
C GLU A 9 22.58 -10.17 18.70
N VAL A 10 22.68 -9.58 19.88
CA VAL A 10 22.58 -8.12 20.04
C VAL A 10 23.91 -7.48 19.65
N GLN A 11 23.92 -6.76 18.54
CA GLN A 11 25.11 -6.10 17.98
C GLN A 11 25.42 -4.75 18.64
N GLY A 12 24.41 -4.10 19.22
CA GLY A 12 24.54 -2.76 19.79
C GLY A 12 23.54 -2.47 20.91
N ARG A 13 23.91 -1.55 21.80
CA ARG A 13 23.05 -1.07 22.89
C ARG A 13 22.89 0.44 22.78
N HIS A 14 21.66 0.89 22.50
CA HIS A 14 21.31 2.30 22.38
C HIS A 14 20.36 2.72 23.49
N ILE A 15 20.75 3.75 24.26
CA ILE A 15 19.92 4.34 25.31
C ILE A 15 19.62 5.77 24.89
N TYR A 16 18.36 6.02 24.56
CA TYR A 16 17.89 7.32 24.12
C TYR A 16 17.34 8.09 25.31
N ASN A 17 17.82 9.31 25.49
CA ASN A 17 17.28 10.27 26.46
C ASN A 17 16.42 11.27 25.71
N SER A 18 15.37 11.78 26.36
CA SER A 18 14.58 12.87 25.77
C SER A 18 15.46 14.05 25.39
N GLU A 19 15.29 14.52 24.16
CA GLU A 19 15.99 15.68 23.58
C GLU A 19 15.44 17.01 24.16
N ILE A 20 14.31 16.95 24.85
CA ILE A 20 13.69 18.11 25.51
C ILE A 20 14.42 18.34 26.84
N GLU A 21 15.08 19.49 26.98
CA GLU A 21 15.85 19.84 28.18
C GLU A 21 15.04 20.65 29.21
N VAL A 22 14.06 21.43 28.75
CA VAL A 22 13.24 22.33 29.59
C VAL A 22 11.75 22.03 29.43
N CYS A 23 10.99 22.23 30.50
CA CYS A 23 9.54 22.04 30.47
C CYS A 23 8.89 23.08 29.54
N PRO A 24 8.10 22.69 28.53
CA PRO A 24 7.43 23.63 27.64
C PRO A 24 6.33 24.47 28.32
N HIS A 25 6.02 24.20 29.59
CA HIS A 25 4.97 24.90 30.34
C HIS A 25 5.48 25.82 31.44
N CYS A 26 6.61 25.49 32.09
CA CYS A 26 7.18 26.30 33.17
C CYS A 26 8.65 26.65 32.97
N GLU A 27 9.26 26.24 31.84
CA GLU A 27 10.64 26.52 31.44
C GLU A 27 11.73 25.97 32.39
N MET A 28 11.35 25.33 33.49
CA MET A 28 12.29 24.69 34.42
C MET A 28 12.98 23.48 33.77
N PRO A 29 14.25 23.20 34.10
CA PRO A 29 14.96 22.04 33.61
C PRO A 29 14.22 20.73 33.92
N LEU A 30 14.08 19.88 32.91
CA LEU A 30 13.51 18.54 33.07
C LEU A 30 14.54 17.59 33.66
N ARG A 31 14.08 16.66 34.50
CA ARG A 31 14.94 15.64 35.11
C ARG A 31 14.73 14.30 34.44
N ALA A 32 15.81 13.59 34.13
CA ALA A 32 15.73 12.22 33.64
C ALA A 32 15.06 11.31 34.68
N ARG A 33 14.09 10.50 34.25
CA ARG A 33 13.44 9.51 35.11
C ARG A 33 14.45 8.42 35.50
N PRO A 34 14.34 7.84 36.71
CA PRO A 34 15.28 6.81 37.16
C PRO A 34 15.13 5.50 36.38
N HIS A 35 13.96 5.24 35.79
CA HIS A 35 13.66 4.03 35.02
C HIS A 35 13.44 4.33 33.53
N TYR A 36 13.66 3.31 32.70
CA TYR A 36 13.31 3.37 31.28
C TYR A 36 11.79 3.35 31.12
N GLN A 37 11.27 4.19 30.23
CA GLN A 37 9.87 4.16 29.82
C GLN A 37 9.55 2.86 29.09
N TRP A 38 10.47 2.41 28.24
CA TRP A 38 10.43 1.09 27.61
C TRP A 38 11.84 0.64 27.23
N ARG A 39 12.00 -0.67 27.11
CA ARG A 39 13.23 -1.30 26.61
C ARG A 39 12.90 -2.59 25.89
N LYS A 40 13.55 -2.88 24.77
CA LYS A 40 13.34 -4.11 23.99
C LYS A 40 14.50 -4.34 23.03
N THR A 41 14.65 -5.59 22.59
CA THR A 41 15.49 -5.93 21.44
C THR A 41 14.70 -5.73 20.16
N VAL A 42 15.27 -5.01 19.20
CA VAL A 42 14.67 -4.67 17.90
C VAL A 42 15.53 -5.27 16.81
N GLN A 43 14.92 -6.02 15.90
CA GLN A 43 15.56 -6.48 14.67
C GLN A 43 15.44 -5.39 13.60
N GLN A 44 16.58 -4.85 13.17
CA GLN A 44 16.74 -3.95 12.03
C GLN A 44 17.30 -4.74 10.85
N LEU A 45 17.34 -4.13 9.66
CA LEU A 45 17.86 -4.76 8.44
C LEU A 45 19.37 -5.06 8.51
N ASP A 46 20.10 -4.32 9.34
CA ASP A 46 21.55 -4.45 9.57
C ASP A 46 21.90 -5.31 10.80
N GLY A 47 20.95 -5.56 11.70
CA GLY A 47 21.15 -6.44 12.85
C GLY A 47 20.15 -6.25 13.97
N ALA A 48 20.31 -7.04 15.04
CA ALA A 48 19.50 -6.86 16.24
C ALA A 48 20.18 -5.92 17.22
N VAL A 49 19.44 -4.93 17.72
CA VAL A 49 19.93 -3.94 18.69
C VAL A 49 19.08 -3.93 19.95
N TYR A 50 19.69 -3.66 21.09
CA TYR A 50 18.97 -3.35 22.33
C TYR A 50 18.68 -1.86 22.36
N VAL A 51 17.40 -1.50 22.51
CA VAL A 51 16.97 -0.12 22.61
C VAL A 51 16.24 0.12 23.91
N ALA A 52 16.61 1.20 24.60
CA ALA A 52 15.89 1.72 25.75
C ALA A 52 15.59 3.20 25.58
N SER A 53 14.37 3.60 25.91
CA SER A 53 13.95 5.00 25.97
C SER A 53 13.85 5.44 27.42
N ARG A 54 14.54 6.53 27.76
CA ARG A 54 14.45 7.20 29.05
C ARG A 54 13.81 8.56 28.87
N ALA A 55 12.58 8.69 29.38
CA ALA A 55 11.88 9.96 29.42
C ALA A 55 12.52 10.89 30.46
N LYS A 56 12.30 12.19 30.28
CA LYS A 56 12.49 13.19 31.34
C LYS A 56 11.12 13.64 31.86
N GLU A 57 11.07 14.22 33.04
CA GLU A 57 9.83 14.73 33.64
C GLU A 57 10.04 16.09 34.30
N CYS A 58 8.97 16.88 34.37
CA CYS A 58 8.99 18.13 35.11
C CYS A 58 8.91 17.80 36.61
N VAL A 59 9.89 18.28 37.40
CA VAL A 59 9.92 18.05 38.85
C VAL A 59 9.51 19.28 39.66
N TYR A 60 9.19 20.39 38.98
CA TYR A 60 8.82 21.63 39.64
C TYR A 60 7.41 21.52 40.27
N PRO A 61 7.27 21.67 41.59
CA PRO A 61 6.00 21.44 42.29
C PRO A 61 4.84 22.36 41.88
N GLU A 62 5.13 23.58 41.44
CA GLU A 62 4.09 24.54 41.02
C GLU A 62 3.70 24.39 39.55
N CYS A 63 4.34 23.48 38.80
CA CYS A 63 3.94 23.18 37.43
C CYS A 63 2.72 22.26 37.41
N ALA A 64 1.65 22.65 36.73
CA ALA A 64 0.48 21.80 36.50
C ALA A 64 0.79 20.47 35.79
N TYR A 65 1.97 20.37 35.16
CA TYR A 65 2.45 19.19 34.43
C TYR A 65 3.60 18.47 35.17
N GLN A 66 3.71 18.66 36.49
CA GLN A 66 4.66 17.91 37.30
C GLN A 66 4.49 16.39 37.07
N GLY A 67 5.59 15.68 36.86
CA GLY A 67 5.62 14.23 36.58
C GLY A 67 5.24 13.83 35.15
N GLN A 68 4.85 14.78 34.28
CA GLN A 68 4.55 14.48 32.88
C GLN A 68 5.79 13.93 32.15
N PRO A 69 5.71 12.76 31.50
CA PRO A 69 6.86 12.18 30.81
C PRO A 69 7.05 12.77 29.40
N TYR A 70 8.22 13.36 29.17
CA TYR A 70 8.70 13.78 27.87
C TYR A 70 9.60 12.69 27.30
N SER A 71 9.14 12.05 26.22
CA SER A 71 9.82 10.89 25.61
C SER A 71 10.92 11.34 24.66
N SER A 72 11.80 10.41 24.26
CA SER A 72 12.75 10.67 23.16
C SER A 72 12.07 10.47 21.81
N ALA A 73 12.15 11.49 20.95
CA ALA A 73 11.69 11.38 19.56
C ALA A 73 12.57 10.39 18.79
N ALA A 74 13.90 10.42 18.99
CA ALA A 74 14.82 9.49 18.34
C ALA A 74 14.51 8.03 18.69
N ALA A 75 14.15 7.75 19.95
CA ALA A 75 13.72 6.41 20.36
C ALA A 75 12.45 5.94 19.64
N GLN A 76 11.48 6.85 19.44
CA GLN A 76 10.23 6.55 18.73
C GLN A 76 10.45 6.30 17.23
N MET A 77 11.53 6.83 16.66
CA MET A 77 11.93 6.57 15.28
C MET A 77 12.62 5.22 15.07
N VAL A 78 12.92 4.47 16.14
CA VAL A 78 13.48 3.12 15.99
C VAL A 78 12.39 2.10 15.64
N THR A 79 11.26 2.14 16.36
CA THR A 79 10.22 1.10 16.27
C THR A 79 8.90 1.59 16.84
N VAL A 80 7.80 0.98 16.43
CA VAL A 80 6.46 1.30 16.96
C VAL A 80 6.15 0.53 18.27
N PRO A 81 5.12 0.95 19.04
CA PRO A 81 4.64 0.20 20.19
C PRO A 81 4.38 -1.28 19.89
N GLU A 82 4.66 -2.14 20.87
CA GLU A 82 4.43 -3.59 20.77
C GLU A 82 5.05 -4.24 19.50
N CYS A 83 6.15 -3.67 19.00
CA CYS A 83 6.94 -4.23 17.91
C CYS A 83 8.35 -4.58 18.38
N THR A 84 8.93 -5.62 17.79
CA THR A 84 10.34 -6.00 17.93
C THR A 84 11.09 -5.92 16.59
N TYR A 85 10.52 -5.20 15.61
CA TYR A 85 11.13 -4.93 14.31
C TYR A 85 11.27 -3.42 14.14
N GLY A 86 12.37 -3.00 13.52
CA GLY A 86 12.63 -1.60 13.27
C GLY A 86 11.67 -1.01 12.24
N LEU A 87 11.55 0.32 12.24
CA LEU A 87 10.79 1.04 11.21
C LEU A 87 11.37 0.79 9.81
N ASP A 88 12.67 0.55 9.71
CA ASP A 88 13.36 0.17 8.47
C ASP A 88 12.85 -1.16 7.90
N VAL A 89 12.68 -2.19 8.74
CA VAL A 89 12.10 -3.48 8.34
C VAL A 89 10.64 -3.31 7.91
N ILE A 90 9.86 -2.53 8.68
CA ILE A 90 8.46 -2.25 8.38
C ILE A 90 8.32 -1.53 7.02
N ALA A 91 9.12 -0.48 6.81
CA ALA A 91 9.15 0.29 5.56
C ALA A 91 9.61 -0.56 4.39
N GLN A 92 10.61 -1.42 4.57
CA GLN A 92 11.12 -2.30 3.52
C GLN A 92 10.07 -3.34 3.06
N ILE A 93 9.32 -3.92 4.01
CA ILE A 93 8.18 -4.80 3.70
C ILE A 93 7.15 -4.06 2.87
N GLY A 94 6.78 -2.84 3.29
CA GLY A 94 5.84 -1.99 2.56
C GLY A 94 6.31 -1.68 1.14
N TRP A 95 7.56 -1.26 0.98
CA TRP A 95 8.16 -0.99 -0.32
C TRP A 95 8.11 -2.21 -1.25
N TRP A 96 8.53 -3.39 -0.77
CA TRP A 96 8.49 -4.61 -1.57
C TRP A 96 7.08 -5.04 -1.95
N ARG A 97 6.10 -4.78 -1.09
CA ARG A 97 4.71 -5.12 -1.35
C ARG A 97 4.07 -4.16 -2.36
N ASP A 98 4.28 -2.86 -2.20
CA ASP A 98 3.59 -1.83 -2.97
C ASP A 98 4.29 -1.50 -4.29
N ARG A 99 5.62 -1.49 -4.30
CA ARG A 99 6.43 -1.09 -5.47
C ARG A 99 6.95 -2.26 -6.28
N GLU A 100 7.31 -3.36 -5.61
CA GLU A 100 7.85 -4.56 -6.27
C GLU A 100 6.82 -5.70 -6.38
N HIS A 101 5.61 -5.51 -5.84
CA HIS A 101 4.49 -6.46 -5.90
C HIS A 101 4.82 -7.86 -5.38
N LEU A 102 5.79 -7.99 -4.47
CA LEU A 102 6.18 -9.27 -3.91
C LEU A 102 5.05 -9.85 -3.04
N ASN A 103 4.85 -11.16 -3.14
CA ASN A 103 3.94 -11.88 -2.27
C ASN A 103 4.54 -12.14 -0.88
N ARG A 104 3.70 -12.56 0.07
CA ARG A 104 4.10 -12.83 1.46
C ARG A 104 5.30 -13.79 1.56
N GLN A 105 5.29 -14.87 0.78
CA GLN A 105 6.35 -15.87 0.81
C GLN A 105 7.67 -15.31 0.26
N GLN A 106 7.61 -14.54 -0.83
CA GLN A 106 8.78 -13.87 -1.40
C GLN A 106 9.39 -12.86 -0.43
N ILE A 107 8.56 -12.04 0.24
CA ILE A 107 9.03 -11.10 1.26
C ILE A 107 9.67 -11.84 2.43
N HIS A 108 9.01 -12.90 2.93
CA HIS A 108 9.52 -13.73 4.00
C HIS A 108 10.90 -14.31 3.67
N SER A 109 11.04 -14.98 2.53
CA SER A 109 12.32 -15.56 2.10
C SER A 109 13.42 -14.51 1.92
N ARG A 110 13.08 -13.31 1.45
CA ARG A 110 14.05 -12.21 1.29
C ARG A 110 14.50 -11.64 2.64
N LEU A 111 13.62 -11.57 3.64
CA LEU A 111 13.99 -11.17 5.01
C LEU A 111 14.83 -12.24 5.71
N GLU A 112 14.47 -13.51 5.57
CA GLU A 112 15.28 -14.61 6.10
C GLU A 112 16.68 -14.64 5.47
N GLY A 113 16.79 -14.40 4.16
CA GLY A 113 18.08 -14.28 3.47
C GLY A 113 18.94 -13.11 3.95
N ARG A 114 18.35 -12.15 4.67
CA ARG A 114 19.05 -11.04 5.34
C ARG A 114 19.27 -11.29 6.84
N GLY A 115 19.01 -12.50 7.34
CA GLY A 115 19.20 -12.86 8.75
C GLY A 115 18.07 -12.40 9.67
N ILE A 116 16.98 -11.84 9.14
CA ILE A 116 15.83 -11.41 9.95
C ILE A 116 15.00 -12.63 10.34
N GLN A 117 14.87 -12.88 11.64
CA GLN A 117 14.04 -13.96 12.15
C GLN A 117 12.58 -13.50 12.24
N ILE A 118 11.79 -13.92 11.25
CA ILE A 118 10.39 -13.55 11.07
C ILE A 118 9.59 -14.76 10.58
N SER A 119 8.27 -14.76 10.82
CA SER A 119 7.36 -15.71 10.18
C SER A 119 6.51 -15.04 9.11
N GLU A 120 5.97 -15.81 8.16
CA GLU A 120 5.03 -15.30 7.14
C GLU A 120 3.88 -14.47 7.75
N ARG A 121 3.30 -14.93 8.86
CA ARG A 121 2.23 -14.19 9.54
C ARG A 121 2.71 -12.82 10.07
N GLN A 122 3.94 -12.75 10.54
CA GLN A 122 4.51 -11.49 11.01
C GLN A 122 4.74 -10.53 9.83
N VAL A 123 5.06 -11.02 8.63
CA VAL A 123 5.11 -10.16 7.43
C VAL A 123 3.77 -9.47 7.21
N ASP A 124 2.66 -10.21 7.24
CA ASP A 124 1.32 -9.64 7.09
C ASP A 124 1.00 -8.60 8.18
N HIS A 125 1.35 -8.90 9.44
CA HIS A 125 1.13 -7.98 10.56
C HIS A 125 1.96 -6.69 10.44
N LEU A 126 3.21 -6.78 9.97
CA LEU A 126 4.07 -5.61 9.78
C LEU A 126 3.65 -4.80 8.57
N TYR A 127 3.18 -5.45 7.50
CA TYR A 127 2.61 -4.76 6.36
C TYR A 127 1.37 -3.95 6.76
N ALA A 128 0.48 -4.51 7.58
CA ALA A 128 -0.65 -3.76 8.12
C ALA A 128 -0.21 -2.51 8.93
N ARG A 129 0.87 -2.62 9.71
CA ARG A 129 1.44 -1.47 10.43
C ARG A 129 2.03 -0.43 9.48
N TYR A 130 2.73 -0.86 8.44
CA TYR A 130 3.21 0.02 7.38
C TYR A 130 2.05 0.80 6.73
N GLN A 131 0.93 0.13 6.42
CA GLN A 131 -0.25 0.80 5.83
C GLN A 131 -0.81 1.90 6.74
N VAL A 132 -0.85 1.66 8.06
CA VAL A 132 -1.26 2.68 9.03
C VAL A 132 -0.26 3.84 9.06
N LEU A 133 1.05 3.55 9.06
CA LEU A 133 2.09 4.59 9.07
C LEU A 133 2.04 5.47 7.83
N ILE A 134 1.88 4.88 6.64
CA ILE A 134 1.70 5.63 5.39
C ILE A 134 0.41 6.44 5.43
N GLY A 135 -0.71 5.86 5.85
CA GLY A 135 -1.97 6.59 5.98
C GLY A 135 -1.90 7.75 6.99
N CYS A 136 -1.04 7.67 8.00
CA CYS A 136 -0.75 8.80 8.89
C CYS A 136 0.18 9.84 8.24
N ALA A 137 1.20 9.39 7.50
CA ALA A 137 2.13 10.28 6.81
C ALA A 137 1.42 11.07 5.69
N GLU A 138 0.52 10.45 4.94
CA GLU A 138 -0.29 11.11 3.91
C GLU A 138 -1.17 12.24 4.48
N ARG A 139 -1.66 12.10 5.73
CA ARG A 139 -2.41 13.19 6.40
C ARG A 139 -1.56 14.41 6.71
N LEU A 140 -0.24 14.24 6.84
CA LEU A 140 0.70 15.34 7.04
C LEU A 140 0.99 16.09 5.72
N GLU A 141 0.52 15.57 4.57
CA GLU A 141 0.73 16.20 3.26
C GLU A 141 -0.27 17.32 2.94
N ARG A 142 -1.03 17.80 3.92
CA ARG A 142 -1.93 18.97 3.78
C ARG A 142 -1.20 20.15 3.14
N GLU A 143 0.03 20.43 3.59
CA GLU A 143 0.85 21.55 3.09
C GLU A 143 1.01 21.48 1.57
N ARG A 144 1.22 20.29 1.02
CA ARG A 144 1.38 20.10 -0.42
C ARG A 144 0.07 20.30 -1.20
N VAL A 145 -1.08 19.97 -0.59
CA VAL A 145 -2.39 20.26 -1.21
C VAL A 145 -2.66 21.76 -1.17
N GLU A 146 -2.25 22.44 -0.10
CA GLU A 146 -2.31 23.91 0.01
C GLU A 146 -1.38 24.61 -0.99
N GLU A 147 -0.20 24.03 -1.29
CA GLU A 147 0.67 24.51 -2.37
C GLU A 147 -0.02 24.47 -3.73
N VAL A 148 -0.73 23.38 -4.07
CA VAL A 148 -1.51 23.31 -5.31
C VAL A 148 -2.54 24.44 -5.37
N VAL A 149 -3.25 24.69 -4.27
CA VAL A 149 -4.22 25.78 -4.19
C VAL A 149 -3.55 27.14 -4.38
N LYS A 150 -2.39 27.36 -3.74
CA LYS A 150 -1.63 28.61 -3.86
C LYS A 150 -1.15 28.85 -5.28
N GLU A 151 -0.70 27.81 -5.97
CA GLU A 151 -0.19 27.92 -7.35
C GLU A 151 -1.31 28.05 -8.39
N ARG A 152 -2.47 27.41 -8.15
CA ARG A 152 -3.47 27.15 -9.19
C ARG A 152 -4.86 27.72 -8.89
N GLY A 153 -5.02 28.36 -7.74
CA GLY A 153 -6.27 28.99 -7.30
C GLY A 153 -7.31 28.03 -6.72
N GLY A 154 -7.08 26.72 -6.78
CA GLY A 154 -7.93 25.70 -6.18
C GLY A 154 -7.74 24.31 -6.79
N LEU A 155 -8.48 23.35 -6.25
CA LEU A 155 -8.36 21.93 -6.59
C LEU A 155 -9.33 21.54 -7.70
N MET A 156 -8.89 20.63 -8.59
CA MET A 156 -9.80 19.89 -9.48
C MET A 156 -9.95 18.49 -8.93
N VAL A 157 -11.18 18.07 -8.61
CA VAL A 157 -11.42 16.83 -7.87
C VAL A 157 -11.99 15.75 -8.79
N GLY A 158 -11.27 14.64 -8.90
CA GLY A 158 -11.66 13.44 -9.64
C GLY A 158 -12.25 12.38 -8.72
N LEU A 159 -13.37 11.77 -9.10
CA LEU A 159 -13.96 10.62 -8.42
C LEU A 159 -13.97 9.41 -9.35
N ASP A 160 -13.46 8.30 -8.86
CA ASP A 160 -13.42 7.05 -9.60
C ASP A 160 -13.73 5.85 -8.69
N GLY A 161 -14.41 4.86 -9.26
CA GLY A 161 -14.87 3.67 -8.56
C GLY A 161 -14.29 2.41 -9.20
N LEU A 162 -13.64 1.58 -8.40
CA LEU A 162 -13.17 0.26 -8.78
C LEU A 162 -14.03 -0.80 -8.09
N GLU A 163 -14.45 -1.81 -8.86
CA GLU A 163 -15.18 -2.97 -8.37
C GLU A 163 -14.25 -4.20 -8.42
N PRO A 164 -13.60 -4.57 -7.30
CA PRO A 164 -12.71 -5.72 -7.29
C PRO A 164 -13.51 -7.02 -7.43
N GLU A 165 -12.96 -7.96 -8.19
CA GLU A 165 -13.57 -9.27 -8.36
C GLU A 165 -13.77 -9.99 -7.01
N GLY A 166 -15.01 -10.40 -6.73
CA GLY A 166 -15.37 -11.13 -5.52
C GLY A 166 -15.55 -10.28 -4.26
N ALA A 167 -15.41 -8.95 -4.33
CA ALA A 167 -15.70 -8.06 -3.21
C ALA A 167 -17.16 -7.59 -3.27
N SER A 168 -17.85 -7.55 -2.11
CA SER A 168 -19.17 -6.91 -2.02
C SER A 168 -19.09 -5.38 -1.93
N GLU A 169 -17.90 -4.85 -1.63
CA GLU A 169 -17.64 -3.43 -1.46
C GLU A 169 -16.88 -2.90 -2.67
N GLN A 170 -17.17 -1.66 -3.07
CA GLN A 170 -16.45 -0.99 -4.15
C GLN A 170 -15.44 -0.01 -3.56
N LEU A 171 -14.22 -0.02 -4.09
CA LEU A 171 -13.19 0.93 -3.70
C LEU A 171 -13.42 2.23 -4.47
N TRP A 172 -13.60 3.33 -3.74
CA TRP A 172 -13.72 4.66 -4.32
C TRP A 172 -12.52 5.52 -3.98
N VAL A 173 -12.02 6.23 -5.00
CA VAL A 173 -10.87 7.12 -4.88
C VAL A 173 -11.28 8.52 -5.28
N VAL A 174 -10.95 9.47 -4.43
CA VAL A 174 -11.07 10.90 -4.65
C VAL A 174 -9.66 11.44 -4.79
N ARG A 175 -9.35 12.08 -5.91
CA ARG A 175 -8.01 12.61 -6.20
C ARG A 175 -8.06 14.07 -6.66
N GLU A 176 -6.96 14.77 -6.43
CA GLU A 176 -6.65 16.01 -7.13
C GLU A 176 -6.15 15.62 -8.53
N VAL A 177 -6.80 16.14 -9.57
CA VAL A 177 -6.64 15.69 -10.96
C VAL A 177 -5.32 16.13 -11.58
N GLN A 178 -4.78 17.28 -11.18
CA GLN A 178 -3.63 17.89 -11.86
C GLN A 178 -2.28 17.31 -11.38
N THR A 179 -2.25 16.79 -10.16
CA THR A 179 -1.10 16.19 -9.51
C THR A 179 -1.24 14.69 -9.30
N ASP A 180 -2.39 14.12 -9.68
CA ASP A 180 -2.80 12.73 -9.42
C ASP A 180 -2.75 12.34 -7.92
N ARG A 181 -2.75 13.33 -7.01
CA ARG A 181 -2.70 13.05 -5.58
C ARG A 181 -4.03 12.49 -5.08
N ILE A 182 -4.00 11.37 -4.40
CA ILE A 182 -5.16 10.84 -3.68
C ILE A 182 -5.46 11.73 -2.47
N LEU A 183 -6.68 12.28 -2.44
CA LEU A 183 -7.19 13.07 -1.32
C LEU A 183 -7.89 12.17 -0.29
N VAL A 184 -8.68 11.21 -0.77
CA VAL A 184 -9.38 10.21 0.04
C VAL A 184 -9.53 8.92 -0.75
N ALA A 185 -9.37 7.77 -0.10
CA ALA A 185 -9.82 6.49 -0.62
C ALA A 185 -10.68 5.77 0.42
N GLY A 186 -11.70 5.05 -0.01
CA GLY A 186 -12.61 4.36 0.91
C GLY A 186 -13.35 3.20 0.26
N TRP A 187 -13.50 2.13 1.04
CA TRP A 187 -14.36 0.99 0.70
C TRP A 187 -15.82 1.35 0.99
N LEU A 188 -16.65 1.35 -0.05
CA LEU A 188 -18.08 1.63 0.06
C LEU A 188 -18.85 0.32 -0.06
N PRO A 189 -19.54 -0.13 1.01
CA PRO A 189 -20.36 -1.34 0.96
C PRO A 189 -21.58 -1.17 0.04
N ARG A 190 -22.00 0.07 -0.20
CA ARG A 190 -22.99 0.45 -1.21
C ARG A 190 -22.61 1.79 -1.81
N VAL A 191 -22.72 1.91 -3.13
CA VAL A 191 -22.49 3.17 -3.83
C VAL A 191 -23.80 3.91 -4.02
N ASN A 192 -23.98 5.01 -3.31
CA ASN A 192 -25.10 5.92 -3.48
C ASN A 192 -24.70 7.34 -3.05
N HIS A 193 -25.57 8.32 -3.28
CA HIS A 193 -25.28 9.72 -2.96
C HIS A 193 -24.90 9.96 -1.49
N LYS A 194 -25.47 9.21 -0.53
CA LYS A 194 -25.15 9.37 0.90
C LYS A 194 -23.75 8.84 1.24
N THR A 195 -23.39 7.66 0.73
CA THR A 195 -22.07 7.07 0.99
C THR A 195 -20.96 7.84 0.29
N LEU A 196 -21.21 8.34 -0.93
CA LEU A 196 -20.29 9.22 -1.63
C LEU A 196 -20.13 10.58 -0.93
N LYS A 197 -21.20 11.16 -0.39
CA LYS A 197 -21.13 12.38 0.42
C LYS A 197 -20.28 12.17 1.68
N ALA A 198 -20.45 11.04 2.35
CA ALA A 198 -19.62 10.67 3.50
C ALA A 198 -18.14 10.51 3.11
N LEU A 199 -17.85 9.89 1.95
CA LEU A 199 -16.50 9.78 1.40
C LEU A 199 -15.87 11.15 1.10
N LEU A 200 -16.66 12.11 0.61
CA LEU A 200 -16.19 13.46 0.27
C LEU A 200 -15.99 14.36 1.49
N LYS A 201 -16.56 14.01 2.65
CA LYS A 201 -16.52 14.84 3.85
C LYS A 201 -15.10 15.29 4.25
N PRO A 202 -14.07 14.42 4.27
CA PRO A 202 -12.72 14.85 4.61
C PRO A 202 -12.17 15.91 3.65
N VAL A 203 -12.52 15.86 2.36
CA VAL A 203 -12.11 16.87 1.36
C VAL A 203 -12.82 18.20 1.61
N VAL A 204 -14.12 18.16 1.93
CA VAL A 204 -14.89 19.36 2.30
C VAL A 204 -14.32 20.00 3.57
N ASP A 205 -14.02 19.18 4.58
CA ASP A 205 -13.48 19.62 5.86
C ASP A 205 -12.05 20.20 5.72
N MET A 206 -11.38 20.03 4.57
CA MET A 206 -10.11 20.73 4.31
C MET A 206 -10.29 22.24 4.16
N GLY A 207 -11.49 22.71 3.76
CA GLY A 207 -11.78 24.13 3.57
C GLY A 207 -11.07 24.78 2.38
N LEU A 208 -10.56 23.97 1.44
CA LEU A 208 -9.83 24.44 0.26
C LEU A 208 -10.78 24.69 -0.93
N PRO A 209 -10.51 25.70 -1.77
CA PRO A 209 -11.37 26.02 -2.91
C PRO A 209 -11.35 24.90 -3.96
N ILE A 210 -12.53 24.48 -4.40
CA ILE A 210 -12.71 23.48 -5.47
C ILE A 210 -13.15 24.20 -6.74
N LEU A 211 -12.39 24.06 -7.82
CA LEU A 211 -12.64 24.73 -9.10
C LEU A 211 -13.51 23.92 -10.04
N ALA A 212 -13.36 22.59 -10.03
CA ALA A 212 -14.10 21.69 -10.90
C ALA A 212 -14.12 20.27 -10.33
N THR A 213 -15.09 19.48 -10.78
CA THR A 213 -15.17 18.05 -10.48
C THR A 213 -15.23 17.20 -11.75
N VAL A 214 -14.62 16.02 -11.71
CA VAL A 214 -14.60 15.06 -12.82
C VAL A 214 -15.00 13.67 -12.32
N SER A 215 -15.89 12.99 -13.02
CA SER A 215 -16.21 11.59 -12.70
C SER A 215 -16.71 10.81 -13.92
N ASP A 216 -16.80 9.49 -13.80
CA ASP A 216 -17.61 8.69 -14.71
C ASP A 216 -19.11 9.11 -14.64
N LYS A 217 -19.88 8.78 -15.69
CA LYS A 217 -21.29 9.11 -15.82
C LYS A 217 -22.17 8.20 -14.97
N GLN A 218 -22.23 8.50 -13.68
CA GLN A 218 -23.06 7.78 -12.71
C GLN A 218 -24.04 8.73 -12.00
N GLY A 219 -25.33 8.39 -12.01
CA GLY A 219 -26.38 9.26 -11.47
C GLY A 219 -26.23 9.56 -9.97
N CYS A 220 -25.78 8.57 -9.20
CA CYS A 220 -25.52 8.73 -7.76
C CYS A 220 -24.34 9.68 -7.48
N VAL A 221 -23.30 9.66 -8.32
CA VAL A 221 -22.14 10.56 -8.22
C VAL A 221 -22.55 11.99 -8.52
N ARG A 222 -23.29 12.21 -9.61
CA ARG A 222 -23.83 13.53 -9.96
C ARG A 222 -24.59 14.14 -8.79
N LYS A 223 -25.51 13.36 -8.20
CA LYS A 223 -26.33 13.80 -7.08
C LYS A 223 -25.48 14.13 -5.85
N ALA A 224 -24.48 13.30 -5.53
CA ALA A 224 -23.56 13.58 -4.43
C ALA A 224 -22.80 14.89 -4.64
N LEU A 225 -22.25 15.11 -5.83
CA LEU A 225 -21.48 16.31 -6.16
C LEU A 225 -22.35 17.57 -6.13
N GLN A 226 -23.58 17.51 -6.66
CA GLN A 226 -24.54 18.64 -6.59
C GLN A 226 -24.96 18.97 -5.15
N GLU A 227 -25.04 17.99 -4.25
CA GLU A 227 -25.35 18.22 -2.84
C GLU A 227 -24.15 18.73 -2.03
N VAL A 228 -22.92 18.40 -2.43
CA VAL A 228 -21.69 18.78 -1.72
C VAL A 228 -21.15 20.12 -2.23
N TRP A 229 -21.16 20.33 -3.53
CA TRP A 229 -20.63 21.50 -4.22
C TRP A 229 -21.58 21.96 -5.34
N PRO A 230 -22.71 22.62 -5.00
CA PRO A 230 -23.74 22.97 -5.96
C PRO A 230 -23.27 23.95 -7.05
N ASP A 231 -22.36 24.86 -6.69
CA ASP A 231 -21.86 25.93 -7.58
C ASP A 231 -20.59 25.54 -8.34
N VAL A 232 -20.04 24.34 -8.10
CA VAL A 232 -18.80 23.89 -8.75
C VAL A 232 -19.13 23.21 -10.09
N PRO A 233 -18.51 23.62 -11.19
CA PRO A 233 -18.75 22.98 -12.48
C PRO A 233 -18.32 21.51 -12.47
N HIS A 234 -19.12 20.67 -13.13
CA HIS A 234 -18.90 19.24 -13.22
C HIS A 234 -18.73 18.79 -14.67
N GLN A 235 -17.70 17.99 -14.92
CA GLN A 235 -17.39 17.39 -16.21
C GLN A 235 -17.43 15.86 -16.14
N TRP A 236 -17.94 15.22 -17.19
CA TRP A 236 -17.81 13.77 -17.38
C TRP A 236 -16.41 13.39 -17.86
N CYS A 237 -15.85 12.31 -17.31
CA CYS A 237 -14.54 11.80 -17.69
C CYS A 237 -14.50 11.44 -19.17
N GLN A 238 -13.65 12.15 -19.93
CA GLN A 238 -13.49 11.95 -21.37
C GLN A 238 -12.94 10.55 -21.70
N SER A 239 -12.01 10.03 -20.88
CA SER A 239 -11.44 8.69 -21.09
C SER A 239 -12.51 7.60 -20.99
N HIS A 240 -13.40 7.67 -19.99
CA HIS A 240 -14.53 6.75 -19.88
C HIS A 240 -15.48 6.91 -21.07
N TYR A 241 -15.85 8.15 -21.42
CA TYR A 241 -16.72 8.42 -22.57
C TYR A 241 -16.17 7.85 -23.88
N LEU A 242 -14.90 8.13 -24.20
CA LEU A 242 -14.25 7.64 -25.40
C LEU A 242 -14.14 6.11 -25.38
N GLY A 243 -13.77 5.50 -24.25
CA GLY A 243 -13.73 4.05 -24.09
C GLY A 243 -15.10 3.40 -24.34
N HIS A 244 -16.18 4.01 -23.87
CA HIS A 244 -17.54 3.56 -24.15
C HIS A 244 -17.91 3.74 -25.63
N ALA A 245 -17.57 4.87 -26.24
CA ALA A 245 -17.85 5.17 -27.64
C ALA A 245 -17.13 4.22 -28.61
N THR A 246 -15.91 3.79 -28.28
CA THR A 246 -15.12 2.86 -29.10
C THR A 246 -15.46 1.38 -28.88
N ARG A 247 -16.31 1.05 -27.90
CA ARG A 247 -16.65 -0.34 -27.55
C ARG A 247 -17.21 -1.17 -28.72
N PRO A 248 -18.07 -0.64 -29.61
CA PRO A 248 -18.53 -1.39 -30.78
C PRO A 248 -17.39 -1.78 -31.73
N ILE A 249 -16.42 -0.86 -31.96
CA ILE A 249 -15.25 -1.10 -32.80
C ILE A 249 -14.38 -2.19 -32.15
N TYR A 250 -14.09 -2.05 -30.85
CA TYR A 250 -13.31 -3.04 -30.11
C TYR A 250 -13.95 -4.44 -30.12
N ASN A 251 -15.28 -4.52 -30.02
CA ASN A 251 -16.01 -5.78 -30.09
C ASN A 251 -15.87 -6.43 -31.48
N TYR A 252 -15.98 -5.64 -32.54
CA TYR A 252 -15.80 -6.12 -33.91
C TYR A 252 -14.37 -6.64 -34.12
N ASP A 253 -13.35 -5.87 -33.74
CA ASP A 253 -11.95 -6.27 -33.83
C ASP A 253 -11.65 -7.53 -33.01
N SER A 254 -12.24 -7.64 -31.82
CA SER A 254 -12.11 -8.82 -30.96
C SER A 254 -12.73 -10.07 -31.59
N ALA A 255 -13.89 -9.93 -32.25
CA ALA A 255 -14.54 -11.01 -32.99
C ALA A 255 -13.70 -11.45 -34.18
N LEU A 256 -13.24 -10.50 -35.00
CA LEU A 256 -12.35 -10.76 -36.14
C LEU A 256 -11.06 -11.47 -35.69
N LYS A 257 -10.43 -10.98 -34.62
CA LYS A 257 -9.24 -11.63 -34.02
C LYS A 257 -9.54 -13.07 -33.58
N ALA A 258 -10.73 -13.34 -33.04
CA ALA A 258 -11.13 -14.70 -32.67
C ALA A 258 -11.32 -15.60 -33.89
N GLU A 259 -11.94 -15.10 -34.96
CA GLU A 259 -12.12 -15.82 -36.22
C GLU A 259 -10.78 -16.12 -36.89
N MET A 260 -9.90 -15.12 -37.03
CA MET A 260 -8.56 -15.30 -37.59
C MET A 260 -7.76 -16.36 -36.82
N ARG A 261 -7.81 -16.34 -35.48
CA ARG A 261 -7.16 -17.38 -34.67
C ARG A 261 -7.74 -18.77 -34.91
N LYS A 262 -9.05 -18.90 -35.14
CA LYS A 262 -9.67 -20.19 -35.47
C LYS A 262 -9.20 -20.69 -36.83
N THR A 263 -9.19 -19.82 -37.84
CA THR A 263 -8.74 -20.15 -39.20
C THR A 263 -7.28 -20.58 -39.22
N ILE A 264 -6.39 -19.80 -38.61
CA ILE A 264 -4.96 -20.12 -38.51
C ILE A 264 -4.76 -21.47 -37.80
N ARG A 265 -5.46 -21.70 -36.69
CA ARG A 265 -5.37 -22.99 -35.96
C ARG A 265 -5.87 -24.17 -36.79
N ARG A 266 -6.91 -23.98 -37.60
CA ARG A 266 -7.42 -25.02 -38.50
C ARG A 266 -6.41 -25.32 -39.59
N GLU A 267 -5.90 -24.32 -40.29
CA GLU A 267 -4.90 -24.49 -41.36
C GLU A 267 -3.59 -25.13 -40.85
N ILE A 268 -3.12 -24.73 -39.67
CA ILE A 268 -1.95 -25.35 -39.03
C ILE A 268 -2.25 -26.82 -38.71
N ARG A 269 -3.44 -27.13 -38.18
CA ARG A 269 -3.83 -28.51 -37.86
C ARG A 269 -3.97 -29.37 -39.11
N GLU A 270 -4.57 -28.85 -40.18
CA GLU A 270 -4.69 -29.52 -41.47
C GLU A 270 -3.30 -29.83 -42.05
N ARG A 271 -2.41 -28.83 -42.09
CA ARG A 271 -1.02 -29.03 -42.54
C ARG A 271 -0.20 -29.97 -41.65
N MET A 272 -0.40 -29.96 -40.33
CA MET A 272 0.22 -30.93 -39.43
C MET A 272 -0.34 -32.34 -39.65
N GLY A 273 -1.64 -32.45 -39.94
CA GLY A 273 -2.28 -33.71 -40.33
C GLY A 273 -1.68 -34.27 -41.62
N ASP A 274 -1.43 -33.41 -42.61
CA ASP A 274 -0.79 -33.78 -43.88
C ASP A 274 0.67 -34.19 -43.73
N VAL A 275 1.42 -33.55 -42.81
CA VAL A 275 2.80 -33.95 -42.48
C VAL A 275 2.84 -35.29 -41.74
N LEU A 276 1.84 -35.59 -40.90
CA LEU A 276 1.72 -36.86 -40.18
C LEU A 276 1.14 -37.99 -41.04
N SER A 277 0.33 -37.69 -42.06
CA SER A 277 -0.18 -38.67 -43.03
C SER A 277 0.76 -38.87 -44.22
N GLY A 278 1.71 -37.95 -44.45
CA GLY A 278 2.77 -38.05 -45.45
C GLY A 278 3.99 -38.87 -45.01
N SER A 279 4.01 -39.42 -43.80
CA SER A 279 5.09 -40.32 -43.34
C SER A 279 4.71 -41.79 -43.48
N ASP A 280 4.34 -42.22 -44.69
CA ASP A 280 4.28 -43.62 -45.10
C ASP A 280 5.56 -44.01 -45.87
N GLU A 281 6.73 -43.66 -45.33
CA GLU A 281 7.94 -44.45 -45.58
C GLU A 281 8.32 -45.19 -44.29
N THR A 282 7.86 -46.43 -44.25
CA THR A 282 8.23 -47.45 -43.27
C THR A 282 9.70 -47.80 -43.46
N GLY A 283 10.54 -47.34 -42.54
CA GLY A 283 11.99 -47.57 -42.60
C GLY A 283 12.68 -47.71 -41.26
N PHE A 284 12.01 -48.16 -40.19
CA PHE A 284 12.74 -48.63 -39.01
C PHE A 284 11.91 -49.60 -38.16
N SER A 285 12.32 -50.87 -38.15
CA SER A 285 11.80 -51.89 -37.25
C SER A 285 12.93 -52.29 -36.28
N PRO A 286 12.83 -51.99 -34.97
CA PRO A 286 13.75 -52.54 -34.00
C PRO A 286 13.14 -53.83 -33.45
N SER A 287 13.45 -54.97 -34.06
CA SER A 287 13.21 -56.27 -33.43
C SER A 287 14.30 -56.55 -32.40
N VAL A 288 13.92 -56.37 -31.13
CA VAL A 288 14.21 -57.17 -29.93
C VAL A 288 15.46 -58.06 -29.94
N GLY A 289 16.34 -57.81 -28.96
CA GLY A 289 17.32 -58.75 -28.43
C GLY A 289 17.60 -58.43 -26.97
N ASP A 290 16.87 -59.08 -26.06
CA ASP A 290 17.16 -59.10 -24.62
C ASP A 290 18.48 -59.83 -24.33
N GLY A 291 19.21 -59.37 -23.30
CA GLY A 291 19.91 -60.28 -22.39
C GLY A 291 21.44 -60.26 -22.38
N ALA A 292 21.97 -59.53 -21.39
CA ALA A 292 23.05 -59.92 -20.47
C ALA A 292 24.46 -60.25 -21.01
N GLY A 293 25.45 -59.50 -20.52
CA GLY A 293 26.86 -59.88 -20.62
C GLY A 293 27.79 -58.85 -19.97
N SER A 294 28.16 -59.13 -18.73
CA SER A 294 29.14 -58.42 -17.90
C SER A 294 30.50 -58.17 -18.57
N ARG A 295 31.04 -56.96 -18.42
CA ARG A 295 32.27 -56.64 -17.67
C ARG A 295 32.57 -55.15 -17.73
#